data_AF-A0A844NVP5-F1
#
_entry.id   AF-A0A844NVP5-F1
#
_cell.length_a   1.000
_cell.length_b   1.000
_cell.length_c   1.000
_cell.angle_alpha   90.00
_cell.angle_beta   90.00
_cell.angle_gamma   90.00
#
_symmetry.space_group_name_H-M   'P 1'
#
loop_
_entity.id
_entity.type
_entity.pdbx_description
1 polymer ?
#
loop_
_entity_poly.entity_id
_entity_poly.type
_entity_poly.pdbx_seq_one_letter_code
_entity_poly.pdbx_strand_id
1 'polypeptide(L)'
;MRQLDKDQQGALQQSAFRPLQQTAFQALQHSASLKGLLKPFKGNRELAQLAEQCEALEQGLLELAQGLLAQVRRPPFTLLPTRLIEQRTSARTTFLRWQHIATRRMGVGVWAEMLRQDKTPEYLLQDLYQMELQRITLNMQISLIHSIGKQAAECAEKMGQAEAEFMGRLQQSQTRPGSVGM
;
A
#
# COMPACT_ATOMS: atom_id res chain seq x y z
N MET A 1 -6.26 -27.61 -5.85
CA MET A 1 -7.08 -26.87 -4.88
C MET A 1 -8.23 -27.80 -4.48
N ARG A 2 -8.13 -28.52 -3.36
CA ARG A 2 -9.19 -29.45 -2.94
C ARG A 2 -10.32 -28.62 -2.33
N GLN A 3 -11.53 -28.76 -2.86
CA GLN A 3 -12.73 -28.20 -2.24
C GLN A 3 -12.90 -28.85 -0.86
N LEU A 4 -12.99 -28.02 0.17
CA LEU A 4 -13.31 -28.44 1.54
C LEU A 4 -14.78 -28.88 1.57
N ASP A 5 -15.05 -30.01 2.23
CA ASP A 5 -16.38 -30.60 2.36
C ASP A 5 -17.39 -29.64 3.00
N LYS A 6 -18.66 -29.74 2.59
CA LYS A 6 -19.77 -28.90 3.07
C LYS A 6 -19.96 -28.97 4.60
N ASP A 7 -19.56 -30.08 5.22
CA ASP A 7 -19.66 -30.25 6.68
C ASP A 7 -18.58 -29.46 7.45
N GLN A 8 -17.40 -29.26 6.86
CA GLN A 8 -16.38 -28.35 7.41
C GLN A 8 -16.77 -26.88 7.24
N GLN A 9 -17.60 -26.55 6.24
CA GLN A 9 -18.11 -25.20 6.01
C GLN A 9 -19.16 -24.77 7.05
N GLY A 10 -19.90 -25.73 7.62
CA GLY A 10 -20.90 -25.46 8.67
C GLY A 10 -20.30 -25.05 10.02
N ALA A 11 -19.12 -25.56 10.39
CA ALA A 11 -18.43 -25.20 11.63
C ALA A 11 -17.74 -23.81 11.58
N LEU A 12 -17.56 -23.25 10.38
CA LEU A 12 -16.91 -21.95 10.12
C LEU A 12 -17.90 -20.76 10.13
N GLN A 13 -19.16 -20.96 10.51
CA GLN A 13 -20.25 -19.97 10.32
C GLN A 13 -20.24 -18.76 11.26
N GLN A 14 -19.34 -18.69 12.25
CA GLN A 14 -19.17 -17.51 13.11
C GLN A 14 -17.82 -16.83 12.84
N SER A 15 -17.74 -16.13 11.71
CA SER A 15 -16.57 -15.32 11.37
C SER A 15 -16.55 -14.05 12.22
N ALA A 16 -15.51 -13.92 13.07
CA ALA A 16 -15.27 -12.74 13.89
C ALA A 16 -14.54 -11.64 13.10
N PHE A 17 -13.95 -12.00 11.96
CA PHE A 17 -13.30 -11.10 11.03
C PHE A 17 -14.22 -10.72 9.87
N ARG A 18 -14.24 -9.44 9.50
CA ARG A 18 -14.93 -8.95 8.31
C ARG A 18 -13.88 -8.54 7.27
N PRO A 19 -13.62 -9.39 6.26
CA PRO A 19 -12.68 -9.06 5.20
C PRO A 19 -13.11 -7.78 4.47
N LEU A 20 -12.15 -6.90 4.16
CA LEU A 20 -12.36 -5.76 3.27
C LEU A 20 -13.02 -6.23 1.96
N GLN A 21 -14.17 -5.62 1.65
CA GLN A 21 -14.95 -5.86 0.45
C GLN A 21 -14.62 -4.83 -0.64
N GLN A 22 -15.03 -5.09 -1.88
CA GLN A 22 -14.85 -4.15 -3.00
C GLN A 22 -15.35 -2.73 -2.69
N THR A 23 -16.43 -2.61 -1.91
CA THR A 23 -16.99 -1.32 -1.49
C THR A 23 -16.02 -0.48 -0.65
N ALA A 24 -15.16 -1.11 0.15
CA ALA A 24 -14.12 -0.40 0.91
C ALA A 24 -13.09 0.26 -0.03
N PHE A 25 -12.88 -0.31 -1.22
CA PHE A 25 -11.95 0.21 -2.24
C PHE A 25 -12.60 1.23 -3.20
N GLN A 26 -13.94 1.34 -3.23
CA GLN A 26 -14.61 2.29 -4.12
C GLN A 26 -14.21 3.74 -3.82
N ALA A 27 -14.06 4.09 -2.55
CA ALA A 27 -13.59 5.42 -2.15
C ALA A 27 -12.20 5.75 -2.73
N LEU A 28 -11.31 4.76 -2.80
CA LEU A 28 -9.97 4.90 -3.41
C LEU A 28 -10.04 5.03 -4.94
N GLN A 29 -10.96 4.32 -5.59
CA GLN A 29 -11.15 4.39 -7.03
C GLN A 29 -11.69 5.77 -7.48
N HIS A 30 -12.46 6.43 -6.62
CA HIS A 30 -13.02 7.75 -6.89
C HIS A 30 -12.06 8.90 -6.57
N SER A 31 -11.10 8.72 -5.64
CA SER A 31 -10.19 9.78 -5.20
C SER A 31 -9.04 10.04 -6.18
N ALA A 32 -8.50 9.00 -6.81
CA ALA A 32 -7.49 9.13 -7.86
C ALA A 32 -7.42 7.85 -8.70
N SER A 33 -7.35 8.02 -10.02
CA SER A 33 -7.29 6.91 -10.96
C SER A 33 -5.95 6.96 -11.71
N LEU A 34 -5.19 5.86 -11.66
CA LEU A 34 -3.96 5.70 -12.46
C LEU A 34 -4.23 5.50 -13.97
N LYS A 35 -5.49 5.67 -14.43
CA LYS A 35 -5.83 5.79 -15.87
C LYS A 35 -5.17 7.05 -16.44
N GLY A 36 -3.90 6.94 -16.78
CA GLY A 36 -3.04 8.07 -17.12
C GLY A 36 -1.57 7.85 -16.78
N LEU A 37 -1.22 6.72 -16.13
CA LEU A 37 0.16 6.34 -15.87
C LEU A 37 0.97 6.12 -17.16
N LEU A 38 0.36 5.51 -18.18
CA LEU A 38 1.00 5.19 -19.45
C LEU A 38 0.54 6.17 -20.53
N LYS A 39 1.06 7.39 -20.48
CA LYS A 39 0.81 8.45 -21.46
C LYS A 39 2.09 9.28 -21.70
N PRO A 40 2.17 10.02 -22.82
CA PRO A 40 3.21 11.03 -22.98
C PRO A 40 2.96 12.19 -22.00
N PHE A 41 3.73 12.24 -20.91
CA PHE A 41 3.69 13.35 -19.96
C PHE A 41 4.22 14.62 -20.62
N LYS A 42 3.46 15.72 -20.51
CA LYS A 42 3.82 16.98 -21.20
C LYS A 42 4.81 17.86 -20.43
N GLY A 43 5.07 17.56 -19.16
CA GLY A 43 6.00 18.32 -18.35
C GLY A 43 5.96 17.95 -16.86
N ASN A 44 6.80 18.62 -16.08
CA ASN A 44 6.97 18.42 -14.64
C ASN A 44 5.66 18.45 -13.84
N ARG A 45 4.73 19.37 -14.16
CA ARG A 45 3.46 19.53 -13.45
C ARG A 45 2.58 18.30 -13.51
N GLU A 46 2.52 17.62 -14.66
CA GLU A 46 1.70 16.41 -14.79
C GLU A 46 2.25 15.25 -13.95
N LEU A 47 3.58 15.16 -13.81
CA LEU A 47 4.22 14.17 -12.94
C LEU A 47 4.11 14.53 -11.46
N ALA A 48 4.18 15.81 -11.11
CA ALA A 48 3.91 16.28 -9.75
C ALA A 48 2.47 15.93 -9.32
N GLN A 49 1.49 16.16 -10.19
CA GLN A 49 0.11 15.78 -9.95
C GLN A 49 -0.06 14.25 -9.79
N LEU A 50 0.66 13.45 -10.58
CA LEU A 50 0.67 12.00 -10.41
C LEU A 50 1.25 11.59 -9.05
N ALA A 51 2.29 12.26 -8.59
CA ALA A 51 2.88 12.00 -7.27
C ALA A 51 1.89 12.31 -6.14
N GLU A 52 1.20 13.46 -6.20
CA GLU A 52 0.14 13.84 -5.25
C GLU A 52 -1.01 12.82 -5.23
N GLN A 53 -1.44 12.36 -6.41
CA GLN A 53 -2.45 11.31 -6.52
C GLN A 53 -2.02 10.00 -5.87
N CYS A 54 -0.75 9.61 -6.04
CA CYS A 54 -0.21 8.41 -5.39
C CYS A 54 -0.16 8.58 -3.86
N GLU A 55 0.20 9.76 -3.35
CA GLU A 55 0.20 10.02 -1.91
C GLU A 55 -1.22 9.90 -1.32
N ALA A 56 -2.24 10.47 -1.99
CA ALA A 56 -3.63 10.34 -1.56
C ALA A 56 -4.11 8.88 -1.55
N LEU A 57 -3.73 8.09 -2.57
CA LEU A 57 -4.02 6.65 -2.62
C LEU A 57 -3.30 5.87 -1.52
N GLU A 58 -2.02 6.19 -1.24
CA GLU A 58 -1.26 5.57 -0.16
C GLU A 58 -1.95 5.80 1.19
N GLN A 59 -2.38 7.04 1.48
CA GLN A 59 -3.11 7.34 2.71
C GLN A 59 -4.41 6.56 2.83
N GLY A 60 -5.20 6.48 1.77
CA GLY A 60 -6.43 5.71 1.80
C GLY A 60 -6.21 4.19 1.98
N LEU A 61 -5.12 3.63 1.41
CA LEU A 61 -4.72 2.25 1.70
C LEU A 61 -4.31 2.05 3.17
N LEU A 62 -3.66 3.04 3.77
CA LEU A 62 -3.32 3.01 5.20
C LEU A 62 -4.57 3.07 6.08
N GLU A 63 -5.60 3.85 5.72
CA GLU A 63 -6.88 3.85 6.42
C GLU A 63 -7.56 2.48 6.39
N LEU A 64 -7.54 1.79 5.24
CA LEU A 64 -8.03 0.41 5.13
C LEU A 64 -7.24 -0.54 6.03
N ALA A 65 -5.91 -0.39 6.08
CA ALA A 65 -5.06 -1.17 6.96
C ALA A 65 -5.39 -0.92 8.45
N GLN A 66 -5.65 0.34 8.84
CA GLN A 66 -6.11 0.68 10.20
C GLN A 66 -7.45 0.03 10.53
N GLY A 67 -8.41 0.07 9.60
CA GLY A 67 -9.72 -0.56 9.77
C GLY A 67 -9.61 -2.08 9.98
N LEU A 68 -8.73 -2.74 9.24
CA LEU A 68 -8.40 -4.16 9.43
C LEU A 68 -7.81 -4.39 10.82
N LEU A 69 -6.82 -3.62 11.22
CA LEU A 69 -6.16 -3.78 12.52
C LEU A 69 -7.08 -3.50 13.71
N ALA A 70 -8.04 -2.59 13.56
CA ALA A 70 -9.06 -2.33 14.57
C ALA A 70 -9.90 -3.58 14.88
N GLN A 71 -10.10 -4.47 13.89
CA GLN A 71 -10.74 -5.77 14.12
C GLN A 71 -9.79 -6.74 14.85
N VAL A 72 -8.54 -6.83 14.40
CA VAL A 72 -7.52 -7.74 14.98
C VAL A 72 -7.16 -7.38 16.42
N ARG A 73 -7.35 -6.11 16.82
CA ARG A 73 -7.12 -5.62 18.19
C ARG A 73 -8.27 -5.95 19.17
N ARG A 74 -9.25 -6.77 18.77
CA ARG A 74 -10.41 -7.19 19.60
C ARG A 74 -10.44 -8.71 19.81
N PRO A 75 -11.10 -9.20 20.87
CA PRO A 75 -11.38 -10.63 21.01
C PRO A 75 -12.19 -11.15 19.81
N PRO A 76 -11.99 -12.42 19.39
CA PRO A 76 -11.10 -13.41 20.02
C PRO A 76 -9.62 -13.29 19.60
N PHE A 77 -9.27 -12.43 18.64
CA PHE A 77 -7.92 -12.35 18.08
C PHE A 77 -6.86 -11.88 19.08
N THR A 78 -7.24 -11.08 20.07
CA THR A 78 -6.32 -10.63 21.13
C THR A 78 -5.81 -11.75 22.02
N LEU A 79 -6.50 -12.90 22.05
CA LEU A 79 -6.16 -14.10 22.82
C LEU A 79 -5.11 -14.97 22.11
N LEU A 80 -4.85 -14.72 20.83
CA LEU A 80 -3.87 -15.48 20.05
C LEU A 80 -2.43 -15.04 20.37
N PRO A 81 -1.44 -15.96 20.26
CA PRO A 81 -0.04 -15.66 20.59
C PRO A 81 0.67 -14.79 19.54
N THR A 82 0.08 -14.65 18.36
CA THR A 82 0.61 -13.88 17.23
C THR A 82 -0.40 -12.80 16.84
N ARG A 83 0.07 -11.59 16.57
CA ARG A 83 -0.76 -10.44 16.17
C ARG A 83 -0.30 -9.87 14.85
N LEU A 84 -1.25 -9.35 14.08
CA LEU A 84 -0.95 -8.48 12.96
C LEU A 84 -0.70 -7.08 13.50
N ILE A 85 0.42 -6.48 13.10
CA ILE A 85 0.87 -5.16 13.56
C ILE A 85 1.30 -4.31 12.37
N GLU A 86 1.41 -3.01 12.61
CA GLU A 86 2.06 -2.08 11.70
C GLU A 86 3.56 -2.04 11.95
N GLN A 87 4.31 -1.94 10.86
CA GLN A 87 5.72 -1.64 10.89
C GLN A 87 6.00 -0.49 9.93
N ARG A 88 6.45 0.64 10.48
CA ARG A 88 6.96 1.76 9.70
C ARG A 88 8.39 1.48 9.27
N THR A 89 8.68 1.72 8.00
CA THR A 89 10.02 1.55 7.42
C THR A 89 10.77 2.89 7.36
N SER A 90 12.09 2.84 7.13
CA SER A 90 12.91 4.03 6.90
C SER A 90 12.50 4.80 5.64
N ALA A 91 11.88 4.13 4.66
CA ALA A 91 11.32 4.73 3.45
C ALA A 91 9.97 5.43 3.69
N ARG A 92 9.56 5.64 4.95
CA ARG A 92 8.27 6.22 5.38
C ARG A 92 7.02 5.42 4.99
N THR A 93 7.14 4.33 4.25
CA THR A 93 6.05 3.38 4.01
C THR A 93 5.73 2.56 5.26
N THR A 94 4.44 2.27 5.47
CA THR A 94 3.96 1.41 6.57
C THR A 94 3.44 0.09 6.02
N PHE A 95 3.88 -1.02 6.61
CA PHE A 95 3.45 -2.37 6.23
C PHE A 95 2.82 -3.12 7.38
N LEU A 96 1.93 -4.05 7.04
CA LEU A 96 1.38 -5.02 7.97
C LEU A 96 2.33 -6.21 8.11
N ARG A 97 2.64 -6.60 9.35
CA ARG A 97 3.46 -7.77 9.67
C ARG A 97 2.85 -8.60 10.79
N TRP A 98 3.01 -9.92 10.69
CA TRP A 98 2.79 -10.81 11.82
C TRP A 98 3.93 -10.72 12.81
N GLN A 99 3.60 -10.65 14.09
CA GLN A 99 4.55 -10.65 15.20
C GLN A 99 4.06 -11.55 16.32
N HIS A 100 4.93 -12.44 16.79
CA HIS A 100 4.69 -13.20 18.00
C HIS A 100 4.82 -12.28 19.23
N ILE A 101 3.85 -12.31 20.14
CA ILE A 101 3.77 -11.36 21.27
C ILE A 101 4.96 -11.52 22.23
N ALA A 102 5.21 -12.75 22.69
CA ALA A 102 6.26 -13.01 23.68
C ALA A 102 7.68 -12.85 23.12
N THR A 103 7.99 -13.52 22.01
CA THR A 103 9.34 -13.56 21.44
C THR A 103 9.67 -12.38 20.51
N ARG A 104 8.68 -11.58 20.11
CA ARG A 104 8.80 -10.51 19.10
C ARG A 104 9.29 -10.95 17.73
N ARG A 105 9.40 -12.27 17.47
CA ARG A 105 9.68 -12.83 16.14
C ARG A 105 8.65 -12.34 15.15
N MET A 106 9.11 -11.96 13.95
CA MET A 106 8.26 -11.39 12.91
C MET A 106 8.21 -12.27 11.66
N GLY A 107 7.18 -12.07 10.86
CA GLY A 107 7.02 -12.65 9.54
C GLY A 107 5.94 -13.73 9.46
N VAL A 108 5.63 -14.17 8.25
CA VAL A 108 4.55 -15.15 8.00
C VAL A 108 4.79 -16.49 8.70
N GLY A 109 6.04 -16.83 9.04
CA GLY A 109 6.38 -18.03 9.80
C GLY A 109 5.68 -18.10 11.16
N VAL A 110 5.57 -17.00 11.92
CA VAL A 110 4.89 -17.01 13.22
C VAL A 110 3.37 -17.10 13.10
N TRP A 111 2.80 -16.72 11.95
CA TRP A 111 1.41 -16.98 11.61
C TRP A 111 1.21 -18.46 11.26
N ALA A 112 2.07 -19.03 10.43
CA ALA A 112 1.98 -20.44 10.04
C ALA A 112 2.20 -21.38 11.25
N GLU A 113 3.09 -21.03 12.16
CA GLU A 113 3.28 -21.74 13.44
C GLU A 113 2.01 -21.71 14.28
N MET A 114 1.36 -20.55 14.41
CA MET A 114 0.10 -20.41 15.14
C MET A 114 -1.01 -21.29 14.53
N LEU A 115 -1.18 -21.27 13.20
CA LEU A 115 -2.21 -22.09 12.53
C LEU A 115 -2.04 -23.60 12.76
N ARG A 116 -0.81 -24.07 13.00
CA ARG A 116 -0.50 -25.49 13.22
C ARG A 116 -0.65 -25.94 14.67
N GLN A 117 -0.95 -25.03 15.60
CA GLN A 117 -1.08 -25.37 17.01
C GLN A 117 -2.50 -25.84 17.33
N ASP A 118 -2.64 -26.98 18.02
CA ASP A 118 -3.94 -27.52 18.44
C ASP A 118 -4.75 -26.56 19.32
N LYS A 119 -4.05 -25.65 20.02
CA LYS A 119 -4.67 -24.61 20.84
C LYS A 119 -5.27 -23.44 20.03
N THR A 120 -5.05 -23.39 18.72
CA THR A 120 -5.70 -22.41 17.86
C THR A 120 -7.07 -22.95 17.47
N PRO A 121 -8.18 -22.28 17.88
CA PRO A 121 -9.51 -22.79 17.62
C PRO A 121 -9.79 -22.91 16.11
N GLU A 122 -10.32 -24.05 15.67
CA GLU A 122 -10.58 -24.33 14.26
C GLU A 122 -11.48 -23.29 13.58
N TYR A 123 -12.48 -22.77 14.31
CA TYR A 123 -13.40 -21.75 13.79
C TYR A 123 -12.70 -20.43 13.40
N LEU A 124 -11.50 -20.16 13.93
CA LEU A 124 -10.70 -18.97 13.59
C LEU A 124 -9.77 -19.18 12.40
N LEU A 125 -9.58 -20.42 11.91
CA LEU A 125 -8.63 -20.71 10.85
C LEU A 125 -8.99 -19.98 9.55
N GLN A 126 -10.29 -19.91 9.23
CA GLN A 126 -10.76 -19.18 8.05
C GLN A 126 -10.49 -17.67 8.18
N ASP A 127 -10.74 -17.08 9.34
CA ASP A 127 -10.51 -15.66 9.60
C ASP A 127 -9.02 -15.32 9.50
N LEU A 128 -8.16 -16.15 10.11
CA LEU A 128 -6.71 -15.98 10.06
C LEU A 128 -6.14 -16.15 8.66
N TYR A 129 -6.73 -17.03 7.85
CA TYR A 129 -6.41 -17.16 6.44
C TYR A 129 -6.77 -15.89 5.66
N GLN A 130 -7.99 -15.36 5.84
CA GLN A 130 -8.41 -14.12 5.19
C GLN A 130 -7.53 -12.94 5.60
N MET A 131 -7.16 -12.82 6.88
CA MET A 131 -6.24 -11.79 7.35
C MET A 131 -4.89 -11.84 6.63
N GLU A 132 -4.33 -13.03 6.39
CA GLU A 132 -3.07 -13.16 5.66
C GLU A 132 -3.23 -12.74 4.19
N LEU A 133 -4.33 -13.12 3.53
CA LEU A 133 -4.60 -12.64 2.17
C LEU A 133 -4.69 -11.11 2.12
N GLN A 134 -5.40 -10.49 3.05
CA GLN A 134 -5.52 -9.03 3.11
C GLN A 134 -4.18 -8.35 3.42
N ARG A 135 -3.37 -8.93 4.30
CA ARG A 135 -2.01 -8.45 4.57
C ARG A 135 -1.15 -8.46 3.30
N ILE A 136 -1.18 -9.56 2.55
CA ILE A 136 -0.42 -9.71 1.31
C ILE A 136 -0.85 -8.64 0.29
N THR A 137 -2.16 -8.51 0.04
CA THR A 137 -2.67 -7.61 -1.00
C THR A 137 -2.51 -6.14 -0.63
N LEU A 138 -2.81 -5.74 0.61
CA LEU A 138 -2.61 -4.36 1.07
C LEU A 138 -1.15 -3.97 1.03
N ASN A 139 -0.23 -4.81 1.53
CA ASN A 139 1.20 -4.50 1.47
C ASN A 139 1.71 -4.36 0.03
N MET A 140 1.22 -5.20 -0.89
CA MET A 140 1.55 -5.11 -2.30
C MET A 140 1.04 -3.80 -2.92
N GLN A 141 -0.23 -3.44 -2.68
CA GLN A 141 -0.81 -2.19 -3.17
C GLN A 141 -0.06 -0.96 -2.62
N ILE A 142 0.20 -0.92 -1.31
CA ILE A 142 0.98 0.15 -0.67
C ILE A 142 2.36 0.27 -1.32
N SER A 143 3.07 -0.86 -1.51
CA SER A 143 4.40 -0.85 -2.12
C SER A 143 4.40 -0.28 -3.54
N LEU A 144 3.41 -0.67 -4.36
CA LEU A 144 3.29 -0.23 -5.74
C LEU A 144 2.99 1.26 -5.82
N ILE A 145 1.97 1.73 -5.09
CA ILE A 145 1.57 3.14 -5.08
C ILE A 145 2.71 4.03 -4.59
N HIS A 146 3.37 3.64 -3.49
CA HIS A 146 4.52 4.36 -2.96
C HIS A 146 5.64 4.48 -4.00
N SER A 147 5.96 3.37 -4.69
CA SER A 147 7.03 3.35 -5.70
C SER A 147 6.70 4.23 -6.90
N ILE A 148 5.45 4.21 -7.38
CA ILE A 148 4.99 5.06 -8.49
C ILE A 148 5.07 6.54 -8.08
N GLY A 149 4.55 6.90 -6.91
CA GLY A 149 4.55 8.28 -6.42
C GLY A 149 5.95 8.84 -6.28
N LYS A 150 6.86 8.05 -5.69
CA LYS A 150 8.28 8.41 -5.57
C LYS A 150 8.92 8.65 -6.94
N GLN A 151 8.73 7.74 -7.89
CA GLN A 151 9.30 7.91 -9.24
C GLN A 151 8.71 9.11 -9.99
N ALA A 152 7.42 9.37 -9.82
CA ALA A 152 6.76 10.52 -10.41
C ALA A 152 7.34 11.84 -9.86
N ALA A 153 7.54 11.95 -8.55
CA ALA A 153 8.14 13.12 -7.91
C ALA A 153 9.59 13.35 -8.38
N GLU A 154 10.43 12.30 -8.37
CA GLU A 154 11.82 12.38 -8.85
C GLU A 154 11.90 12.80 -10.33
N CYS A 155 10.99 12.29 -11.17
CA CYS A 155 10.96 12.69 -12.58
C CYS A 155 10.42 14.10 -12.79
N ALA A 156 9.45 14.55 -11.98
CA ALA A 156 8.97 15.93 -12.01
C ALA A 156 10.10 16.91 -11.72
N GLU A 157 10.93 16.61 -10.72
CA GLU A 157 12.10 17.41 -10.37
C GLU A 157 13.11 17.47 -11.53
N LYS A 158 13.48 16.32 -12.09
CA LYS A 158 14.40 16.24 -13.25
C LYS A 158 13.89 17.03 -14.45
N MET A 159 12.59 16.94 -14.75
CA MET A 159 11.99 17.72 -15.85
C MET A 159 12.01 19.23 -15.55
N GLY A 160 11.76 19.63 -14.30
CA GLY A 160 11.86 21.02 -13.89
C GLY A 160 13.29 21.58 -14.00
N GLN A 161 14.29 20.78 -13.64
CA GLN A 161 15.70 21.14 -13.84
C GLN A 161 16.03 21.31 -15.33
N ALA A 162 15.61 20.38 -16.19
CA ALA A 162 15.81 20.50 -17.63
C ALA A 162 15.13 21.74 -18.23
N GLU A 163 13.92 22.07 -17.78
CA GLU A 163 13.19 23.28 -18.18
C GLU A 163 13.94 24.56 -17.74
N ALA A 164 14.48 24.58 -16.52
CA ALA A 164 15.25 25.71 -15.99
C ALA A 164 16.54 25.96 -16.80
N GLU A 165 17.29 24.91 -17.14
CA GLU A 165 18.48 25.01 -17.99
C GLU A 165 18.15 25.55 -19.40
N PHE A 166 17.06 25.04 -19.99
CA PHE A 166 16.59 25.51 -21.30
C PHE A 166 16.20 26.99 -21.27
N MET A 167 15.40 27.41 -20.29
CA MET A 167 14.95 28.80 -20.15
C MET A 167 16.12 29.74 -19.83
N GLY A 168 17.07 29.31 -19.00
CA GLY A 168 18.29 30.05 -18.71
C GLY A 168 19.10 30.34 -19.98
N ARG A 169 19.22 29.35 -20.89
CA ARG A 169 19.92 29.55 -22.16
C ARG A 169 19.18 30.49 -23.12
N LEU A 170 17.85 30.41 -23.18
CA LEU A 170 17.05 31.33 -24.00
C LEU A 170 17.21 32.77 -23.53
N GLN A 171 17.17 33.02 -22.22
CA GLN A 171 17.35 34.35 -21.65
C GLN A 171 18.74 34.91 -21.96
N GLN A 172 19.80 34.11 -21.84
CA GLN A 172 21.17 34.52 -22.23
C GLN A 172 21.28 34.88 -23.73
N SER A 173 20.50 34.22 -24.59
CA SER A 173 20.51 34.46 -26.02
C SER A 173 19.76 35.75 -26.39
N GLN A 174 18.74 36.12 -25.60
CA GLN A 174 17.99 37.37 -25.76
C GLN A 174 18.71 38.59 -25.17
N THR A 175 19.53 38.40 -24.14
CA THR A 175 20.28 39.48 -23.48
C THR A 175 21.62 39.81 -24.15
N ARG A 176 22.08 39.03 -25.14
CA ARG A 176 23.17 39.44 -26.03
C ARG A 176 22.63 40.45 -27.05
N PRO A 177 22.97 41.75 -26.96
CA PRO A 177 22.67 42.69 -28.04
C PRO A 177 23.36 42.16 -29.29
N GLY A 178 22.70 42.27 -30.44
CA GLY A 178 23.26 41.84 -31.71
C GLY A 178 24.70 42.32 -31.85
N SER A 179 25.59 41.42 -32.26
CA SER A 179 26.81 41.83 -32.96
C SER A 179 26.33 42.38 -34.32
N VAL A 180 25.79 43.59 -34.29
CA VAL A 180 25.77 44.49 -35.43
C VAL A 180 27.14 45.15 -35.39
N GLY A 181 28.02 44.75 -36.30
CA GLY A 181 29.36 45.31 -36.38
C GLY A 181 30.33 44.43 -37.16
N MET A 182 30.06 44.20 -38.44
CA MET A 182 30.93 44.51 -39.59
C MET A 182 30.27 44.03 -40.88
#